data_AF-A0A821ZZQ0-F1
#
_entry.id   AF-A0A821ZZQ0-F1
#
_cell.length_a   1.000
_cell.length_b   1.000
_cell.length_c   1.000
_cell.angle_alpha   90.00
_cell.angle_beta   90.00
_cell.angle_gamma   90.00
#
_symmetry.space_group_name_H-M   'P 1'
#
loop_
_entity.id
_entity.type
_entity.pdbx_description
1 polymer ?
#
loop_
_entity_poly.entity_id
_entity_poly.type
_entity_poly.pdbx_seq_one_letter_code
_entity_poly.pdbx_strand_id
1 'polypeptide(L)'
;MTVQFLFLIFSIHINSIHCAHFRGGAITWRPESNQNSVLNTDRNIIIEQRYAWSKSTAASACTTATILSFGTIGENVVSIIQCYSPAVKCTSAMYTTVSTLVPCTDYNIVLGTSYGYSSTTRNLTAISSGIVVGYVVSGAWLTLQLGGGGWDLMMYINMRPRSDNQLINSSPVSDISLVTYVPVGGIGPTSIDIPMSDADGDNIECRFSLASNTLGGIVVDECGG
;
A
#
# COMPACT_ATOMS: atom_id res chain seq x y z
N MET A 1 -3.34 68.12 5.65
CA MET A 1 -4.19 67.13 4.97
C MET A 1 -3.39 65.83 4.87
N THR A 2 -3.59 64.92 5.82
CA THR A 2 -2.88 63.64 5.89
C THR A 2 -3.76 62.57 5.24
N VAL A 3 -3.31 62.02 4.12
CA VAL A 3 -3.99 60.91 3.43
C VAL A 3 -3.55 59.62 4.12
N GLN A 4 -4.45 58.98 4.87
CA GLN A 4 -4.21 57.64 5.39
C GLN A 4 -4.51 56.62 4.28
N PHE A 5 -3.47 55.90 3.85
CA PHE A 5 -3.63 54.72 2.98
C PHE A 5 -4.02 53.52 3.85
N LEU A 6 -5.25 53.06 3.69
CA LEU A 6 -5.72 51.82 4.29
C LEU A 6 -5.21 50.64 3.44
N PHE A 7 -4.21 49.91 3.92
CA PHE A 7 -3.77 48.66 3.28
C PHE A 7 -4.73 47.53 3.68
N LEU A 8 -5.60 47.13 2.73
CA LEU A 8 -6.42 45.92 2.83
C LEU A 8 -5.53 44.71 2.53
N ILE A 9 -5.14 43.96 3.56
CA ILE A 9 -4.44 42.68 3.42
C ILE A 9 -5.49 41.62 3.04
N PHE A 10 -5.60 41.32 1.75
CA PHE A 10 -6.32 40.13 1.28
C PHE A 10 -5.51 38.89 1.68
N SER A 11 -5.91 38.20 2.75
CA SER A 11 -5.38 36.87 3.06
C SER A 11 -5.91 35.87 2.04
N ILE A 12 -5.15 35.67 0.95
CA ILE A 12 -5.41 34.60 -0.01
C ILE A 12 -5.21 33.27 0.73
N HIS A 13 -6.32 32.66 1.13
CA HIS A 13 -6.33 31.29 1.65
C HIS A 13 -6.14 30.37 0.43
N ILE A 14 -4.88 30.07 0.11
CA ILE A 14 -4.55 29.01 -0.84
C ILE A 14 -4.85 27.69 -0.13
N ASN A 15 -6.10 27.23 -0.23
CA ASN A 15 -6.42 25.86 0.11
C ASN A 15 -5.66 24.98 -0.87
N SER A 16 -4.70 24.20 -0.37
CA SER A 16 -4.10 23.13 -1.18
C SER A 16 -5.21 22.15 -1.51
N ILE A 17 -5.63 22.13 -2.77
CA ILE A 17 -6.55 21.12 -3.26
C ILE A 17 -5.73 19.82 -3.32
N HIS A 18 -5.83 19.01 -2.28
CA HIS A 18 -5.34 17.64 -2.32
C HIS A 18 -6.31 16.84 -3.18
N CYS A 19 -6.07 16.81 -4.49
CA CYS A 19 -6.80 15.91 -5.36
C CYS A 19 -6.45 14.49 -4.98
N ALA A 20 -7.47 13.70 -4.66
CA ALA A 20 -7.40 12.26 -4.57
C ALA A 20 -6.76 11.63 -5.82
N HIS A 21 -5.71 10.84 -5.64
CA HIS A 21 -4.91 10.31 -6.74
C HIS A 21 -4.47 8.86 -6.55
N PHE A 22 -4.62 8.27 -5.36
CA PHE A 22 -4.46 6.85 -5.19
C PHE A 22 -5.71 6.12 -5.66
N ARG A 23 -5.54 5.13 -6.56
CA ARG A 23 -6.64 4.34 -7.11
C ARG A 23 -6.74 2.94 -6.52
N GLY A 24 -5.69 2.48 -5.86
CA GLY A 24 -5.64 1.16 -5.25
C GLY A 24 -4.23 0.60 -5.26
N GLY A 25 -4.02 -0.43 -4.44
CA GLY A 25 -2.73 -1.08 -4.34
C GLY A 25 -2.75 -2.34 -3.52
N ALA A 26 -1.64 -3.05 -3.59
CA ALA A 26 -1.36 -4.23 -2.79
C ALA A 26 0.07 -4.14 -2.25
N ILE A 27 0.24 -4.54 -1.00
CA ILE A 27 1.55 -4.79 -0.40
C ILE A 27 1.56 -6.23 0.11
N THR A 28 2.63 -6.94 -0.17
CA THR A 28 2.81 -8.35 0.22
C THR A 28 4.25 -8.59 0.61
N TRP A 29 4.51 -9.69 1.31
CA TRP A 29 5.86 -10.07 1.71
C TRP A 29 6.08 -11.58 1.64
N ARG A 30 7.34 -11.96 1.45
CA ARG A 30 7.79 -13.36 1.46
C ARG A 30 9.24 -13.46 1.94
N PRO A 31 9.70 -14.61 2.45
CA PRO A 31 11.12 -14.82 2.68
C PRO A 31 11.90 -14.79 1.36
N GLU A 32 13.15 -14.29 1.39
CA GLU A 32 14.04 -14.29 0.20
C GLU A 32 14.51 -15.71 -0.14
N SER A 33 14.58 -16.60 0.85
CA SER A 33 14.99 -17.98 0.68
C SER A 33 14.21 -18.93 1.59
N ASN A 34 14.09 -20.19 1.17
CA ASN A 34 13.43 -21.25 1.92
C ASN A 34 14.37 -21.77 3.02
N GLN A 35 14.61 -20.96 4.03
CA GLN A 35 15.41 -21.31 5.21
C GLN A 35 14.54 -21.42 6.46
N ASN A 36 14.97 -22.28 7.38
CA ASN A 36 14.33 -22.39 8.68
C ASN A 36 14.39 -21.04 9.41
N SER A 37 13.24 -20.65 9.97
CA SER A 37 13.22 -19.50 10.85
C SER A 37 13.81 -19.86 12.21
N VAL A 38 14.76 -19.06 12.67
CA VAL A 38 15.25 -19.09 14.04
C VAL A 38 14.90 -17.76 14.67
N LEU A 39 14.11 -17.79 15.74
CA LEU A 39 13.74 -16.56 16.44
C LEU A 39 14.98 -15.80 16.93
N ASN A 40 14.88 -14.48 16.94
CA ASN A 40 15.95 -13.55 17.30
C ASN A 40 17.17 -13.60 16.38
N THR A 41 16.98 -14.01 15.13
CA THR A 41 18.01 -13.93 14.09
C THR A 41 17.49 -13.17 12.88
N ASP A 42 18.39 -12.51 12.17
CA ASP A 42 18.03 -11.69 11.03
C ASP A 42 17.72 -12.55 9.79
N ARG A 43 16.70 -12.15 9.05
CA ARG A 43 16.24 -12.80 7.83
C ARG A 43 15.97 -11.77 6.76
N ASN A 44 16.39 -12.11 5.55
CA ASN A 44 16.00 -11.35 4.38
C ASN A 44 14.58 -11.73 3.99
N ILE A 45 13.73 -10.73 3.95
CA ILE A 45 12.40 -10.80 3.37
C ILE A 45 12.36 -9.90 2.13
N ILE A 46 11.46 -10.21 1.22
CA ILE A 46 11.15 -9.39 0.05
C ILE A 46 9.78 -8.78 0.30
N ILE A 47 9.71 -7.46 0.19
CA ILE A 47 8.45 -6.70 0.23
C ILE A 47 8.13 -6.30 -1.21
N GLU A 48 6.93 -6.68 -1.67
CA GLU A 48 6.45 -6.41 -3.02
C GLU A 48 5.28 -5.44 -2.95
N GLN A 49 5.33 -4.42 -3.80
CA GLN A 49 4.39 -3.31 -3.83
C GLN A 49 3.84 -3.17 -5.26
N ARG A 50 2.52 -3.10 -5.39
CA ARG A 50 1.83 -2.80 -6.65
C ARG A 50 0.87 -1.64 -6.39
N TYR A 51 1.01 -0.55 -7.15
CA TYR A 51 0.18 0.64 -6.96
C TYR A 51 -0.43 1.13 -8.28
N ALA A 52 -1.66 1.64 -8.18
CA ALA A 52 -2.35 2.34 -9.24
C ALA A 52 -2.63 3.78 -8.79
N TRP A 53 -2.22 4.74 -9.63
CA TRP A 53 -2.35 6.15 -9.37
C TRP A 53 -3.11 6.86 -10.50
N SER A 54 -3.71 8.00 -10.20
CA SER A 54 -4.26 8.88 -11.23
C SER A 54 -3.14 9.50 -12.04
N LYS A 55 -3.24 9.38 -13.36
CA LYS A 55 -2.28 9.97 -14.31
C LYS A 55 -2.38 11.50 -14.35
N SER A 56 -3.51 12.09 -13.95
CA SER A 56 -3.69 13.54 -13.95
C SER A 56 -2.78 14.29 -12.96
N THR A 57 -2.17 13.58 -12.02
CA THR A 57 -1.26 14.16 -11.02
C THR A 57 0.17 14.08 -11.53
N ALA A 58 0.84 15.23 -11.68
CA ALA A 58 2.20 15.29 -12.24
C ALA A 58 3.22 14.37 -11.53
N ALA A 59 3.13 14.26 -10.20
CA ALA A 59 4.00 13.39 -9.39
C ALA A 59 3.76 11.88 -9.61
N SER A 60 2.60 11.51 -10.14
CA SER A 60 2.18 10.12 -10.36
C SER A 60 1.91 9.82 -11.84
N ALA A 61 2.24 10.76 -12.73
CA ALA A 61 2.00 10.66 -14.17
C ALA A 61 3.07 9.80 -14.82
N CYS A 62 2.70 8.57 -15.20
CA CYS A 62 3.59 7.73 -15.97
C CYS A 62 3.44 7.97 -17.48
N THR A 63 4.60 7.94 -18.16
CA THR A 63 4.75 8.07 -19.60
C THR A 63 5.76 7.03 -20.10
N THR A 64 5.85 6.85 -21.41
CA THR A 64 6.89 6.02 -22.02
C THR A 64 8.30 6.45 -21.58
N ALA A 65 8.55 7.76 -21.48
CA ALA A 65 9.84 8.26 -21.01
C ALA A 65 10.11 7.89 -19.55
N THR A 66 9.08 7.95 -18.69
CA THR A 66 9.17 7.54 -17.28
C THR A 66 9.52 6.05 -17.16
N ILE A 67 8.91 5.18 -17.97
CA ILE A 67 9.21 3.73 -17.95
C ILE A 67 10.65 3.48 -18.40
N LEU A 68 11.06 4.09 -19.52
CA LEU A 68 12.39 3.89 -20.10
C LEU A 68 13.53 4.43 -19.22
N SER A 69 13.26 5.44 -18.39
CA SER A 69 14.24 5.98 -17.45
C SER A 69 14.19 5.34 -16.06
N PHE A 70 13.34 4.33 -15.85
CA PHE A 70 13.03 3.76 -14.52
C PHE A 70 12.57 4.84 -13.52
N GLY A 71 11.85 5.85 -14.01
CA GLY A 71 11.25 6.89 -13.19
C GLY A 71 10.19 6.32 -12.25
N THR A 72 10.08 6.91 -11.07
CA THR A 72 9.15 6.47 -10.04
C THR A 72 7.84 7.24 -10.06
N ILE A 73 6.79 6.62 -9.55
CA ILE A 73 5.48 7.23 -9.31
C ILE A 73 5.06 7.03 -7.86
N GLY A 74 4.28 7.97 -7.35
CA GLY A 74 3.64 7.91 -6.04
C GLY A 74 3.34 9.30 -5.50
N GLU A 75 3.17 9.40 -4.19
CA GLU A 75 3.01 10.66 -3.47
C GLU A 75 4.36 11.32 -3.17
N ASN A 76 4.41 12.65 -3.21
CA ASN A 76 5.63 13.43 -2.92
C ASN A 76 5.84 13.76 -1.43
N VAL A 77 4.85 13.52 -0.55
CA VAL A 77 4.92 13.90 0.87
C VAL A 77 4.89 12.66 1.76
N VAL A 78 6.09 12.22 2.17
CA VAL A 78 6.36 11.12 3.13
C VAL A 78 5.54 9.85 2.87
N SER A 79 5.89 9.22 1.76
CA SER A 79 5.21 8.03 1.25
C SER A 79 6.08 6.82 1.60
N ILE A 80 5.89 6.29 2.82
CA ILE A 80 6.65 5.15 3.34
C ILE A 80 5.72 4.08 3.91
N ILE A 81 6.12 2.83 3.75
CA ILE A 81 5.60 1.72 4.55
C ILE A 81 6.30 1.78 5.90
N GLN A 82 5.56 2.11 6.95
CA GLN A 82 6.06 2.26 8.32
C GLN A 82 5.51 1.18 9.25
N CYS A 83 6.14 1.04 10.42
CA CYS A 83 5.72 0.08 11.44
C CYS A 83 4.64 0.68 12.34
N TYR A 84 3.56 -0.08 12.55
CA TYR A 84 2.41 0.29 13.40
C TYR A 84 2.31 -0.52 14.69
N SER A 85 3.27 -1.42 14.90
CA SER A 85 3.35 -2.20 16.12
C SER A 85 3.82 -1.34 17.31
N PRO A 86 3.77 -1.84 18.55
CA PRO A 86 4.35 -1.12 19.68
C PRO A 86 5.82 -0.78 19.45
N ALA A 87 6.30 0.36 19.96
CA ALA A 87 7.63 0.92 19.64
C ALA A 87 8.79 -0.08 19.83
N VAL A 88 8.69 -1.01 20.77
CA VAL A 88 9.67 -2.08 21.00
C VAL A 88 9.86 -3.03 19.81
N LYS A 89 8.84 -3.13 18.93
CA LYS A 89 8.86 -3.91 17.68
C LYS A 89 9.16 -3.05 16.45
N CYS A 90 9.23 -1.73 16.57
CA CYS A 90 9.48 -0.80 15.45
C CYS A 90 10.86 -0.15 15.53
N THR A 91 11.82 -0.81 16.19
CA THR A 91 13.21 -0.35 16.19
C THR A 91 13.84 -0.56 14.81
N SER A 92 14.92 0.15 14.49
CA SER A 92 15.60 0.02 13.19
C SER A 92 16.10 -1.39 12.89
N ALA A 93 16.39 -2.20 13.91
CA ALA A 93 16.73 -3.62 13.77
C ALA A 93 15.52 -4.50 13.43
N MET A 94 14.33 -4.13 13.91
CA MET A 94 13.10 -4.89 13.70
C MET A 94 12.38 -4.51 12.42
N TYR A 95 12.46 -3.24 12.02
CA TYR A 95 11.93 -2.74 10.76
C TYR A 95 12.56 -1.41 10.35
N THR A 96 13.03 -1.34 9.10
CA THR A 96 13.40 -0.09 8.44
C THR A 96 12.36 0.25 7.40
N THR A 97 11.99 1.52 7.31
CA THR A 97 10.95 2.01 6.42
C THR A 97 11.25 1.71 4.95
N VAL A 98 10.19 1.50 4.17
CA VAL A 98 10.28 1.24 2.73
C VAL A 98 9.59 2.36 1.99
N SER A 99 10.21 2.89 0.94
CA SER A 99 9.58 3.91 0.09
C SER A 99 8.33 3.35 -0.58
N THR A 100 7.28 4.15 -0.72
CA THR A 100 6.12 3.81 -1.55
C THR A 100 6.20 4.43 -2.96
N LEU A 101 7.28 5.17 -3.25
CA LEU A 101 7.65 5.49 -4.63
C LEU A 101 8.11 4.20 -5.31
N VAL A 102 7.36 3.80 -6.33
CA VAL A 102 7.62 2.58 -7.10
C VAL A 102 7.99 2.95 -8.54
N PRO A 103 8.94 2.24 -9.18
CA PRO A 103 9.18 2.36 -10.61
C PRO A 103 7.87 2.24 -11.41
N CYS A 104 7.68 3.11 -12.39
CA CYS A 104 6.54 2.95 -13.29
C CYS A 104 6.73 1.73 -14.18
N THR A 105 5.68 0.92 -14.28
CA THR A 105 5.62 -0.23 -15.18
C THR A 105 4.69 -0.03 -16.36
N ASP A 106 3.58 0.70 -16.19
CA ASP A 106 2.60 0.90 -17.25
C ASP A 106 1.69 2.11 -17.02
N TYR A 107 0.93 2.53 -18.03
CA TYR A 107 -0.13 3.53 -17.92
C TYR A 107 -1.23 3.36 -18.97
N ASN A 108 -2.43 3.83 -18.63
CA ASN A 108 -3.56 3.89 -19.55
C ASN A 108 -4.07 5.34 -19.66
N ILE A 109 -4.05 5.89 -20.88
CA ILE A 109 -4.47 7.28 -21.15
C ILE A 109 -5.99 7.42 -21.01
N VAL A 110 -6.75 6.46 -21.54
CA VAL A 110 -8.22 6.49 -21.56
C VAL A 110 -8.78 6.40 -20.14
N LEU A 111 -8.23 5.51 -19.32
CA LEU A 111 -8.60 5.33 -17.92
C LEU A 111 -7.91 6.33 -16.99
N GLY A 112 -7.01 7.17 -17.51
CA GLY A 112 -6.26 8.15 -16.72
C GLY A 112 -5.52 7.52 -15.52
N THR A 113 -4.88 6.37 -15.72
CA THR A 113 -4.26 5.57 -14.65
C THR A 113 -2.78 5.29 -14.96
N SER A 114 -1.93 5.37 -13.95
CA SER A 114 -0.52 4.95 -13.96
C SER A 114 -0.35 3.74 -13.03
N TYR A 115 0.52 2.81 -13.39
CA TYR A 115 0.83 1.63 -12.60
C TYR A 115 2.32 1.56 -12.28
N GLY A 116 2.64 1.03 -11.12
CA GLY A 116 4.03 0.83 -10.72
C GLY A 116 4.19 -0.36 -9.80
N TYR A 117 5.44 -0.84 -9.77
CA TYR A 117 5.82 -2.04 -9.05
C TYR A 117 7.20 -1.86 -8.42
N SER A 118 7.35 -2.35 -7.19
CA SER A 118 8.64 -2.48 -6.53
C SER A 118 8.75 -3.84 -5.85
N SER A 119 9.97 -4.38 -5.86
CA SER A 119 10.35 -5.56 -5.09
C SER A 119 11.62 -5.20 -4.34
N THR A 120 11.55 -5.22 -3.01
CA THR A 120 12.60 -4.65 -2.16
C THR A 120 12.97 -5.63 -1.05
N THR A 121 14.24 -6.05 -1.02
CA THR A 121 14.76 -6.87 0.07
C THR A 121 14.97 -6.03 1.34
N ARG A 122 14.56 -6.57 2.48
CA ARG A 122 14.80 -6.02 3.82
C ARG A 122 15.30 -7.10 4.76
N ASN A 123 16.29 -6.74 5.56
CA ASN A 123 16.83 -7.61 6.59
C ASN A 123 16.14 -7.26 7.91
N LEU A 124 15.37 -8.19 8.46
CA LEU A 124 14.58 -8.01 9.67
C LEU A 124 14.88 -9.11 10.69
N THR A 125 14.90 -8.77 11.98
CA THR A 125 14.99 -9.77 13.05
C THR A 125 13.67 -10.55 13.20
N ALA A 126 13.73 -11.89 13.13
CA ALA A 126 12.56 -12.75 13.33
C ALA A 126 12.07 -12.73 14.79
N ILE A 127 10.83 -12.30 15.03
CA ILE A 127 10.22 -12.26 16.37
C ILE A 127 8.95 -13.12 16.45
N SER A 128 8.67 -13.65 17.64
CA SER A 128 7.59 -14.62 17.85
C SER A 128 6.17 -14.09 17.66
N SER A 129 6.00 -12.77 17.75
CA SER A 129 4.69 -12.10 17.75
C SER A 129 4.41 -11.30 16.48
N GLY A 130 5.29 -11.41 15.48
CA GLY A 130 5.22 -10.67 14.22
C GLY A 130 5.17 -9.15 14.38
N ILE A 131 5.03 -8.47 13.25
CA ILE A 131 5.02 -7.01 13.15
C ILE A 131 3.99 -6.58 12.10
N VAL A 132 3.16 -5.61 12.46
CA VAL A 132 2.24 -4.92 11.56
C VAL A 132 2.94 -3.71 10.97
N VAL A 133 2.95 -3.62 9.65
CA VAL A 133 3.49 -2.50 8.88
C VAL A 133 2.49 -2.07 7.83
N GLY A 134 2.56 -0.84 7.36
CA GLY A 134 1.63 -0.37 6.35
C GLY A 134 1.94 1.00 5.79
N TYR A 135 1.21 1.33 4.74
CA TYR A 135 1.16 2.63 4.12
C TYR A 135 -0.21 3.25 4.43
N VAL A 136 -0.21 4.27 5.29
CA VAL A 136 -1.42 4.96 5.77
C VAL A 136 -1.43 6.35 5.15
N VAL A 137 -2.50 6.67 4.43
CA VAL A 137 -2.69 7.99 3.84
C VAL A 137 -4.12 8.47 4.09
N SER A 138 -4.23 9.60 4.77
CA SER A 138 -5.53 10.09 5.24
C SER A 138 -6.35 10.87 4.21
N GLY A 139 -5.83 11.20 3.01
CA GLY A 139 -6.55 12.13 2.12
C GLY A 139 -6.40 11.95 0.60
N ALA A 140 -5.67 10.94 0.13
CA ALA A 140 -5.40 10.80 -1.30
C ALA A 140 -6.23 9.72 -2.02
N TRP A 141 -7.16 9.05 -1.33
CA TRP A 141 -8.05 8.07 -1.96
C TRP A 141 -8.99 8.74 -2.95
N LEU A 142 -9.23 8.12 -4.12
CA LEU A 142 -10.24 8.58 -5.09
C LEU A 142 -11.56 8.97 -4.40
N THR A 143 -12.13 10.11 -4.77
CA THR A 143 -13.46 10.49 -4.27
C THR A 143 -14.48 9.47 -4.74
N LEU A 144 -15.11 8.75 -3.81
CA LEU A 144 -16.14 7.77 -4.13
C LEU A 144 -17.50 8.46 -4.20
N GLN A 145 -18.41 7.90 -5.01
CA GLN A 145 -19.79 8.38 -5.12
C GLN A 145 -20.63 8.02 -3.88
N LEU A 146 -20.24 6.97 -3.15
CA LEU A 146 -20.86 6.49 -1.91
C LEU A 146 -19.77 6.36 -0.85
N GLY A 147 -19.68 7.33 0.07
CA GLY A 147 -18.63 7.37 1.09
C GLY A 147 -17.26 7.81 0.56
N GLY A 148 -16.21 7.63 1.36
CA GLY A 148 -14.84 7.96 1.01
C GLY A 148 -14.12 8.70 2.14
N GLY A 149 -12.89 8.26 2.44
CA GLY A 149 -12.10 8.75 3.56
C GLY A 149 -10.61 8.43 3.40
N GLY A 150 -9.88 8.44 4.53
CA GLY A 150 -8.52 7.94 4.57
C GLY A 150 -8.46 6.45 4.24
N TRP A 151 -7.30 5.99 3.82
CA TRP A 151 -7.08 4.59 3.45
C TRP A 151 -5.73 4.12 3.94
N ASP A 152 -5.72 2.84 4.32
CA ASP A 152 -4.54 2.19 4.85
C ASP A 152 -4.32 0.89 4.09
N LEU A 153 -3.11 0.69 3.58
CA LEU A 153 -2.62 -0.60 3.10
C LEU A 153 -1.74 -1.21 4.16
N MET A 154 -2.25 -2.23 4.83
CA MET A 154 -1.59 -2.87 5.98
C MET A 154 -1.19 -4.30 5.63
N MET A 155 -0.06 -4.76 6.18
CA MET A 155 0.34 -6.17 6.14
C MET A 155 0.93 -6.59 7.49
N TYR A 156 0.76 -7.88 7.78
CA TYR A 156 1.32 -8.51 8.98
C TYR A 156 2.46 -9.44 8.57
N ILE A 157 3.68 -9.10 9.00
CA ILE A 157 4.87 -9.90 8.79
C ILE A 157 5.04 -10.83 9.98
N ASN A 158 4.97 -12.13 9.73
CA ASN A 158 5.17 -13.16 10.74
C ASN A 158 6.18 -14.19 10.25
N MET A 159 7.39 -14.10 10.77
CA MET A 159 8.48 -15.02 10.46
C MET A 159 8.52 -16.22 11.41
N ARG A 160 7.48 -16.50 12.20
CA ARG A 160 7.46 -17.70 13.04
C ARG A 160 7.55 -18.94 12.14
N PRO A 161 8.43 -19.91 12.47
CA PRO A 161 8.52 -21.14 11.68
C PRO A 161 7.18 -21.87 11.71
N ARG A 162 6.74 -22.35 10.55
CA ARG A 162 5.55 -23.17 10.43
C ARG A 162 5.73 -24.49 11.19
N SER A 163 4.65 -25.02 11.73
CA SER A 163 4.68 -26.25 12.52
C SER A 163 4.95 -27.51 11.69
N ASP A 164 4.56 -27.49 10.40
CA ASP A 164 4.63 -28.62 9.48
C ASP A 164 6.01 -28.82 8.84
N ASN A 165 6.69 -27.74 8.43
CA ASN A 165 7.95 -27.81 7.68
C ASN A 165 9.08 -26.94 8.24
N GLN A 166 8.85 -26.19 9.33
CA GLN A 166 9.82 -25.28 9.98
C GLN A 166 10.30 -24.09 9.12
N LEU A 167 9.72 -23.89 7.94
CA LEU A 167 10.02 -22.76 7.06
C LEU A 167 9.24 -21.51 7.48
N ILE A 168 9.67 -20.35 6.99
CA ILE A 168 8.91 -19.09 7.09
C ILE A 168 7.79 -19.11 6.06
N ASN A 169 6.58 -18.75 6.46
CA ASN A 169 5.47 -18.59 5.51
C ASN A 169 5.61 -17.31 4.67
N SER A 170 5.08 -17.34 3.46
CA SER A 170 4.85 -16.18 2.61
C SER A 170 3.41 -15.70 2.73
N SER A 171 3.17 -14.48 2.25
CA SER A 171 1.82 -13.96 2.07
C SER A 171 1.22 -14.47 0.76
N PRO A 172 -0.09 -14.77 0.70
CA PRO A 172 -0.76 -15.05 -0.55
C PRO A 172 -0.70 -13.82 -1.46
N VAL A 173 -0.74 -14.04 -2.77
CA VAL A 173 -0.74 -12.99 -3.78
C VAL A 173 -1.99 -13.06 -4.64
N SER A 174 -2.43 -11.90 -5.13
CA SER A 174 -3.53 -11.81 -6.09
C SER A 174 -3.09 -11.12 -7.37
N ASP A 175 -3.48 -11.70 -8.51
CA ASP A 175 -3.16 -11.17 -9.83
C ASP A 175 -4.27 -10.32 -10.45
N ILE A 176 -5.31 -10.01 -9.67
CA ILE A 176 -6.35 -9.07 -10.13
C ILE A 176 -5.75 -7.70 -10.43
N SER A 177 -6.40 -6.96 -11.35
CA SER A 177 -6.10 -5.55 -11.55
C SER A 177 -6.39 -4.76 -10.28
N LEU A 178 -5.46 -3.86 -9.91
CA LEU A 178 -5.62 -2.97 -8.74
C LEU A 178 -6.84 -2.06 -8.85
N VAL A 179 -7.31 -1.83 -10.08
CA VAL A 179 -8.54 -1.11 -10.37
C VAL A 179 -9.36 -1.94 -11.35
N THR A 180 -10.56 -2.33 -10.95
CA THR A 180 -11.50 -3.08 -11.78
C THR A 180 -12.68 -2.18 -12.14
N TYR A 181 -12.91 -2.00 -13.44
CA TYR A 181 -13.99 -1.16 -13.94
C TYR A 181 -15.18 -2.04 -14.33
N VAL A 182 -16.32 -1.83 -13.67
CA VAL A 182 -17.58 -2.52 -13.98
C VAL A 182 -18.47 -1.61 -14.81
N PRO A 183 -18.90 -2.01 -16.01
CA PRO A 183 -19.80 -1.19 -16.82
C PRO A 183 -21.18 -1.09 -16.15
N VAL A 184 -21.67 0.15 -16.00
CA VAL A 184 -23.02 0.41 -15.49
C VAL A 184 -24.04 0.24 -16.63
N GLY A 185 -25.15 -0.45 -16.35
CA GLY A 185 -26.25 -0.64 -17.31
C GLY A 185 -26.26 -1.97 -18.06
N GLY A 186 -25.41 -2.93 -17.68
CA GLY A 186 -25.49 -4.31 -18.17
C GLY A 186 -26.76 -5.02 -17.69
N ILE A 187 -27.29 -5.95 -18.50
CA ILE A 187 -28.42 -6.80 -18.13
C ILE A 187 -27.86 -8.04 -17.40
N GLY A 188 -27.75 -7.96 -16.08
CA GLY A 188 -27.39 -9.10 -15.22
C GLY A 188 -26.26 -8.84 -14.24
N PRO A 189 -26.00 -9.80 -13.32
CA PRO A 189 -24.90 -9.70 -12.36
C PRO A 189 -23.55 -9.71 -13.09
N THR A 190 -22.62 -8.85 -12.66
CA THR A 190 -21.21 -8.93 -13.08
C THR A 190 -20.45 -9.79 -12.09
N SER A 191 -19.77 -10.83 -12.57
CA SER A 191 -18.82 -11.61 -11.76
C SER A 191 -17.42 -11.04 -11.93
N ILE A 192 -16.69 -10.89 -10.84
CA ILE A 192 -15.28 -10.49 -10.83
C ILE A 192 -14.51 -11.64 -10.22
N ASP A 193 -13.66 -12.28 -11.04
CA ASP A 193 -12.79 -13.35 -10.57
C ASP A 193 -11.53 -12.75 -9.96
N ILE A 194 -11.22 -13.13 -8.73
CA ILE A 194 -10.01 -12.72 -8.01
C ILE A 194 -9.03 -13.90 -8.05
N PRO A 195 -8.10 -13.96 -9.02
CA PRO A 195 -7.08 -15.01 -9.02
C PRO A 195 -6.18 -14.79 -7.81
N MET A 196 -5.95 -15.86 -7.06
CA MET A 196 -5.07 -15.88 -5.91
C MET A 196 -4.17 -17.11 -5.97
N SER A 197 -2.95 -16.95 -5.48
CA SER A 197 -2.02 -18.06 -5.31
C SER A 197 -1.24 -17.89 -4.03
N ASP A 198 -0.79 -19.01 -3.50
CA ASP A 198 0.03 -19.10 -2.31
C ASP A 198 1.19 -20.05 -2.62
N ALA A 199 2.42 -19.58 -2.45
CA ALA A 199 3.61 -20.35 -2.81
C ALA A 199 3.87 -21.51 -1.83
N ASP A 200 3.23 -21.44 -0.66
CA ASP A 200 3.39 -22.30 0.49
C ASP A 200 2.39 -23.47 0.51
N GLY A 201 1.42 -23.47 -0.42
CA GLY A 201 0.38 -24.49 -0.54
C GLY A 201 -0.73 -24.36 0.50
N ASP A 202 -0.85 -23.20 1.13
CA ASP A 202 -1.85 -22.94 2.15
C ASP A 202 -3.25 -22.71 1.53
N ASN A 203 -4.29 -22.95 2.33
CA ASN A 203 -5.65 -22.61 1.93
C ASN A 203 -5.85 -21.09 1.97
N ILE A 204 -6.25 -20.51 0.84
CA ILE A 204 -6.51 -19.08 0.70
C ILE A 204 -8.00 -18.81 0.92
N GLU A 205 -8.30 -17.82 1.75
CA GLU A 205 -9.67 -17.36 2.02
C GLU A 205 -9.80 -15.87 1.72
N CYS A 206 -10.77 -15.48 0.89
CA CYS A 206 -11.21 -14.09 0.82
C CYS A 206 -12.07 -13.78 2.04
N ARG A 207 -11.75 -12.70 2.76
CA ARG A 207 -12.53 -12.24 3.90
C ARG A 207 -13.02 -10.82 3.63
N PHE A 208 -14.33 -10.63 3.69
CA PHE A 208 -14.93 -9.31 3.76
C PHE A 208 -15.01 -8.93 5.23
N SER A 209 -14.36 -7.83 5.61
CA SER A 209 -14.38 -7.40 6.99
C SER A 209 -15.74 -6.79 7.34
N LEU A 210 -16.26 -7.16 8.51
CA LEU A 210 -17.52 -6.67 9.07
C LEU A 210 -17.32 -5.88 10.38
N ALA A 211 -16.12 -5.97 10.96
CA ALA A 211 -15.69 -5.14 12.08
C ALA A 211 -14.15 -5.00 12.07
N SER A 212 -13.61 -4.06 12.84
CA SER A 212 -12.16 -3.98 13.07
C SER A 212 -11.62 -5.29 13.66
N ASN A 213 -10.37 -5.61 13.33
CA ASN A 213 -9.73 -6.86 13.70
C ASN A 213 -8.41 -6.61 14.44
N THR A 214 -7.92 -7.60 15.18
CA THR A 214 -6.63 -7.47 15.89
C THR A 214 -5.54 -8.25 15.16
N LEU A 215 -4.58 -7.54 14.57
CA LEU A 215 -3.41 -8.09 13.90
C LEU A 215 -2.16 -7.82 14.74
N GLY A 216 -1.43 -8.87 15.14
CA GLY A 216 -0.17 -8.70 15.89
C GLY A 216 -0.27 -7.94 17.22
N GLY A 217 -1.48 -7.85 17.80
CA GLY A 217 -1.79 -7.07 19.00
C GLY A 217 -2.22 -5.62 18.75
N ILE A 218 -2.44 -5.23 17.49
CA ILE A 218 -2.93 -3.91 17.08
C ILE A 218 -4.34 -4.05 16.51
N VAL A 219 -5.24 -3.16 16.92
CA VAL A 219 -6.57 -3.05 16.30
C VAL A 219 -6.40 -2.33 14.96
N VAL A 220 -6.72 -3.02 13.88
CA VAL A 220 -6.74 -2.50 12.52
C VAL A 220 -8.19 -2.34 12.10
N ASP A 221 -8.55 -1.14 11.67
CA ASP A 221 -9.86 -0.89 11.09
C ASP A 221 -9.91 -1.41 9.65
N GLU A 222 -10.30 -2.66 9.52
CA GLU A 222 -10.47 -3.32 8.22
C GLU A 222 -11.79 -2.94 7.52
N CYS A 223 -12.69 -2.20 8.19
CA CYS A 223 -14.02 -1.88 7.68
C CYS A 223 -14.12 -0.58 6.90
N GLY A 224 -13.04 0.20 6.81
CA GLY A 224 -12.95 1.40 5.98
C GLY A 224 -14.19 2.30 6.08
N GLY A 225 -14.31 3.04 7.19
CA GLY A 225 -15.29 4.12 7.36
C GLY A 225 -14.73 5.48 7.00
#